data_AF-A0A7F8RDH9-F1
#
_entry.id   AF-A0A7F8RDH9-F1
#
_cell.length_a   1.000
_cell.length_b   1.000
_cell.length_c   1.000
_cell.angle_alpha   90.00
_cell.angle_beta   90.00
_cell.angle_gamma   90.00
#
_symmetry.space_group_name_H-M   'P 1'
#
loop_
_entity.id
_entity.type
_entity.pdbx_description
1 polymer ?
#
loop_
_entity_poly.entity_id
_entity_poly.type
_entity_poly.pdbx_seq_one_letter_code
_entity_poly.pdbx_strand_id
1 'polypeptide(L)'
;MTWKQSGQLMLSELKSRPRSEPSYPVAVDWSAYARSIKPFLSEQSNFLGMIYFDELTFIELKRNTGNYTVCQEDLCCHLTYKMAEKQTDEMYALGGFDGLHTVEGQYYLQICTLLKCQTTDLRTCGEPVGSAFTRFEEFSLSGTFATHYVFPQIILSGSQLAPERHYEISRDRRLRSRGGASLPVLVMALHGRVFEKDPPLRLGQGPRR
;
A
#
# COMPACT_ATOMS: atom_id res chain seq x y z
N MET A 1 -28.95 7.47 -22.04
CA MET A 1 -28.50 6.51 -21.01
C MET A 1 -29.00 7.00 -19.66
N THR A 2 -29.97 6.33 -19.06
CA THR A 2 -30.50 6.65 -17.74
C THR A 2 -29.63 5.96 -16.68
N TRP A 3 -28.89 6.72 -15.89
CA TRP A 3 -28.19 6.21 -14.72
C TRP A 3 -29.23 5.76 -13.68
N LYS A 4 -29.28 4.47 -13.38
CA LYS A 4 -30.04 3.98 -12.22
C LYS A 4 -29.21 4.27 -10.98
N GLN A 5 -29.58 5.30 -10.23
CA GLN A 5 -29.15 5.46 -8.84
C GLN A 5 -29.94 4.46 -7.99
N SER A 6 -29.34 3.32 -7.70
CA SER A 6 -29.86 2.36 -6.72
C SER A 6 -29.02 2.41 -5.46
N GLY A 7 -29.65 2.61 -4.31
CA GLY A 7 -29.02 2.33 -3.03
C GLY A 7 -28.77 0.82 -2.85
N GLN A 8 -27.86 0.46 -1.96
CA GLN A 8 -27.54 -0.93 -1.64
C GLN A 8 -27.53 -1.12 -0.11
N LEU A 9 -28.25 -2.12 0.39
CA LEU A 9 -28.21 -2.54 1.79
C LEU A 9 -27.22 -3.70 1.94
N MET A 10 -26.26 -3.56 2.86
CA MET A 10 -25.28 -4.59 3.18
C MET A 10 -25.52 -5.09 4.60
N LEU A 11 -25.61 -6.41 4.78
CA LEU A 11 -25.71 -7.05 6.09
C LEU A 11 -24.57 -8.04 6.26
N SER A 12 -24.00 -8.09 7.46
CA SER A 12 -23.00 -9.09 7.84
C SER A 12 -23.08 -9.34 9.33
N GLU A 13 -22.84 -10.58 9.74
CA GLU A 13 -22.71 -10.95 11.15
C GLU A 13 -21.30 -10.60 11.65
N LEU A 14 -21.21 -10.04 12.85
CA LEU A 14 -19.95 -9.73 13.51
C LEU A 14 -19.92 -10.31 14.92
N LYS A 15 -18.73 -10.69 15.38
CA LYS A 15 -18.52 -11.12 16.77
C LYS A 15 -18.65 -9.92 17.71
N SER A 16 -19.33 -10.13 18.84
CA SER A 16 -19.49 -9.08 19.86
C SER A 16 -18.20 -8.74 20.61
N ARG A 17 -17.24 -9.68 20.68
CA ARG A 17 -15.93 -9.49 21.33
C ARG A 17 -14.77 -9.97 20.43
N PRO A 18 -14.46 -9.26 19.32
CA PRO A 18 -13.42 -9.69 18.38
C PRO A 18 -12.03 -9.81 19.01
N ARG A 19 -11.73 -9.01 20.06
CA ARG A 19 -10.45 -9.03 20.78
C ARG A 19 -10.21 -10.30 21.59
N SER A 20 -11.25 -11.05 21.89
CA SER A 20 -11.15 -12.31 22.62
C SER A 20 -10.81 -13.49 21.71
N GLU A 21 -10.82 -13.29 20.39
CA GLU A 21 -10.49 -14.33 19.43
C GLU A 21 -8.98 -14.63 19.45
N PRO A 22 -8.57 -15.91 19.42
CA PRO A 22 -7.15 -16.28 19.32
C PRO A 22 -6.47 -15.74 18.05
N SER A 23 -7.25 -15.44 17.01
CA SER A 23 -6.80 -14.82 15.76
C SER A 23 -6.62 -13.31 15.86
N TYR A 24 -7.01 -12.66 16.96
CA TYR A 24 -6.86 -11.22 17.12
C TYR A 24 -5.36 -10.86 17.12
N PRO A 25 -4.91 -9.95 16.24
CA PRO A 25 -3.50 -9.61 16.15
C PRO A 25 -3.05 -8.87 17.42
N VAL A 26 -2.07 -9.44 18.12
CA VAL A 26 -1.35 -8.76 19.22
C VAL A 26 -0.67 -7.51 18.68
N ALA A 27 -0.62 -6.40 19.41
CA ALA A 27 0.15 -5.22 18.98
C ALA A 27 1.65 -5.58 18.89
N VAL A 28 2.26 -5.37 17.73
CA VAL A 28 3.66 -5.73 17.43
C VAL A 28 4.22 -4.67 16.49
N ASP A 29 5.51 -4.39 16.63
CA ASP A 29 6.29 -3.45 15.82
C ASP A 29 6.25 -3.79 14.32
N TRP A 30 5.74 -2.85 13.51
CA TRP A 30 5.64 -2.98 12.05
C TRP A 30 6.99 -2.96 11.35
N SER A 31 8.03 -2.44 12.01
CA SER A 31 9.36 -2.28 11.45
C SER A 31 10.32 -3.44 11.77
N ALA A 32 9.95 -4.32 12.70
CA ALA A 32 10.84 -5.36 13.22
C ALA A 32 11.47 -6.23 12.12
N TYR A 33 10.66 -6.75 11.20
CA TYR A 33 11.17 -7.51 10.04
C TYR A 33 12.00 -6.63 9.11
N ALA A 34 11.45 -5.50 8.68
CA ALA A 34 12.07 -4.64 7.68
C ALA A 34 13.47 -4.16 8.10
N ARG A 35 13.65 -3.81 9.39
CA ARG A 35 14.95 -3.39 9.93
C ARG A 35 15.98 -4.54 10.05
N SER A 36 15.52 -5.78 10.10
CA SER A 36 16.39 -6.96 10.26
C SER A 36 17.00 -7.46 8.95
N ILE A 37 16.41 -7.10 7.81
CA ILE A 37 16.88 -7.53 6.50
C ILE A 37 17.79 -6.46 5.88
N LYS A 38 18.73 -6.91 5.05
CA LYS A 38 19.50 -5.98 4.21
C LYS A 38 18.63 -5.53 3.03
N PRO A 39 18.73 -4.27 2.58
CA PRO A 39 18.11 -3.83 1.34
C PRO A 39 18.47 -4.74 0.17
N PHE A 40 17.50 -5.07 -0.68
CA PHE A 40 17.76 -5.78 -1.92
C PHE A 40 18.53 -4.88 -2.88
N LEU A 41 19.68 -5.35 -3.36
CA LEU A 41 20.48 -4.62 -4.35
C LEU A 41 19.75 -4.60 -5.69
N SER A 42 19.67 -3.42 -6.30
CA SER A 42 19.11 -3.24 -7.63
C SER A 42 19.97 -2.27 -8.41
N GLU A 43 20.37 -2.64 -9.62
CA GLU A 43 21.08 -1.78 -10.58
C GLU A 43 20.13 -0.77 -11.26
N GLN A 44 18.85 -0.81 -10.90
CA GLN A 44 17.81 0.03 -11.49
C GLN A 44 17.72 1.38 -10.80
N SER A 45 17.59 2.43 -11.58
CA SER A 45 17.32 3.77 -11.08
C SER A 45 15.89 3.91 -10.58
N ASN A 46 15.73 4.59 -9.46
CA ASN A 46 14.44 5.05 -8.99
C ASN A 46 13.92 6.21 -9.87
N PHE A 47 12.63 6.47 -9.79
CA PHE A 47 11.99 7.62 -10.43
C PHE A 47 10.95 8.23 -9.47
N LEU A 48 10.59 9.49 -9.70
CA LEU A 48 9.57 10.18 -8.90
C LEU A 48 8.20 10.05 -9.59
N GLY A 49 7.15 9.93 -8.78
CA GLY A 49 5.77 9.88 -9.25
C GLY A 49 4.82 10.44 -8.20
N MET A 50 3.66 10.93 -8.63
CA MET A 50 2.71 11.59 -7.74
C MET A 50 1.55 10.66 -7.41
N ILE A 51 1.26 10.45 -6.12
CA ILE A 51 -0.02 9.88 -5.67
C ILE A 51 -0.74 10.95 -4.88
N TYR A 52 -1.93 11.36 -5.34
CA TYR A 52 -2.77 12.31 -4.60
C TYR A 52 -1.99 13.52 -4.06
N PHE A 53 -1.24 14.20 -4.95
CA PHE A 53 -0.40 15.36 -4.63
C PHE A 53 0.84 15.12 -3.75
N ASP A 54 1.11 13.89 -3.35
CA ASP A 54 2.35 13.51 -2.65
C ASP A 54 3.36 12.92 -3.64
N GLU A 55 4.62 13.35 -3.55
CA GLU A 55 5.71 12.86 -4.40
C GLU A 55 6.39 11.65 -3.77
N LEU A 56 6.26 10.51 -4.43
CA LEU A 56 6.81 9.22 -4.02
C LEU A 56 8.05 8.85 -4.81
N THR A 57 8.97 8.16 -4.15
CA THR A 57 10.06 7.46 -4.82
C THR A 57 9.59 6.07 -5.26
N PHE A 58 9.69 5.79 -6.56
CA PHE A 58 9.30 4.51 -7.16
C PHE A 58 10.47 3.75 -7.77
N ILE A 59 10.28 2.43 -7.87
CA ILE A 59 11.08 1.50 -8.68
C ILE A 59 10.16 0.56 -9.46
N GLU A 60 10.42 0.38 -10.76
CA GLU A 60 9.58 -0.45 -11.64
C GLU A 60 9.90 -1.94 -11.48
N LEU A 61 8.85 -2.77 -11.41
CA LEU A 61 8.92 -4.22 -11.44
C LEU A 61 9.12 -4.73 -12.88
N LYS A 62 10.37 -4.82 -13.31
CA LYS A 62 10.72 -5.23 -14.69
C LYS A 62 10.43 -6.70 -15.01
N ARG A 63 10.61 -7.59 -14.04
CA ARG A 63 10.48 -9.05 -14.22
C ARG A 63 9.14 -9.57 -13.69
N ASN A 64 8.83 -10.84 -13.93
CA ASN A 64 7.67 -11.51 -13.34
C ASN A 64 7.90 -11.90 -11.87
N THR A 65 9.16 -12.06 -11.46
CA THR A 65 9.57 -12.37 -10.09
C THR A 65 10.71 -11.44 -9.71
N GLY A 66 10.71 -10.95 -8.48
CA GLY A 66 11.79 -10.10 -8.01
C GLY A 66 11.69 -9.72 -6.55
N ASN A 67 12.79 -9.15 -6.07
CA ASN A 67 12.90 -8.55 -4.76
C ASN A 67 13.38 -7.12 -4.96
N TYR A 68 12.65 -6.15 -4.39
CA TYR A 68 12.95 -4.74 -4.53
C TYR A 68 12.90 -4.04 -3.19
N THR A 69 13.84 -3.13 -2.99
CA THR A 69 13.79 -2.13 -1.93
C THR A 69 13.74 -0.76 -2.56
N VAL A 70 12.86 0.10 -2.04
CA VAL A 70 12.87 1.54 -2.34
C VAL A 70 12.83 2.29 -1.01
N CYS A 71 13.56 3.39 -0.90
CA CYS A 71 13.57 4.20 0.31
C CYS A 71 13.31 5.67 -0.02
N GLN A 72 12.59 6.35 0.87
CA GLN A 72 12.41 7.79 0.88
C GLN A 72 12.50 8.26 2.33
N GLU A 73 13.40 9.20 2.60
CA GLU A 73 13.77 9.62 3.96
C GLU A 73 14.05 8.41 4.89
N ASP A 74 13.35 8.29 6.01
CA ASP A 74 13.53 7.24 7.01
C ASP A 74 12.78 5.93 6.69
N LEU A 75 11.94 5.92 5.65
CA LEU A 75 11.14 4.77 5.26
C LEU A 75 11.81 4.01 4.12
N CYS A 76 12.18 2.75 4.37
CA CYS A 76 12.52 1.75 3.36
C CYS A 76 11.40 0.73 3.25
N CYS A 77 10.93 0.52 2.02
CA CYS A 77 9.88 -0.43 1.66
C CYS A 77 10.48 -1.63 0.93
N HIS A 78 10.10 -2.83 1.35
CA HIS A 78 10.62 -4.08 0.81
C HIS A 78 9.50 -4.91 0.23
N LEU A 79 9.70 -5.37 -1.00
CA LEU A 79 8.77 -6.24 -1.72
C LEU A 79 9.49 -7.47 -2.24
N THR A 80 8.94 -8.64 -1.94
CA THR A 80 9.18 -9.88 -2.69
C THR A 80 7.89 -10.26 -3.39
N TYR A 81 7.96 -10.61 -4.68
CA TYR A 81 6.76 -10.97 -5.43
C TYR A 81 7.03 -12.01 -6.53
N LYS A 82 5.96 -12.67 -6.93
CA LYS A 82 5.88 -13.55 -8.11
C LYS A 82 4.53 -13.35 -8.80
N MET A 83 4.57 -12.96 -10.06
CA MET A 83 3.42 -12.85 -10.96
C MET A 83 3.20 -14.20 -11.66
N ALA A 84 1.93 -14.61 -11.83
CA ALA A 84 1.56 -15.76 -12.64
C ALA A 84 1.89 -15.51 -14.11
N GLU A 85 1.55 -14.32 -14.57
CA GLU A 85 1.82 -13.82 -15.91
C GLU A 85 1.95 -12.30 -15.83
N LYS A 86 3.04 -11.75 -16.38
CA LYS A 86 3.23 -10.30 -16.51
C LYS A 86 2.68 -9.88 -17.86
N GLN A 87 1.68 -9.00 -17.85
CA GLN A 87 1.15 -8.42 -19.09
C GLN A 87 2.15 -7.41 -19.65
N THR A 88 2.38 -7.43 -20.97
CA THR A 88 3.39 -6.58 -21.63
C THR A 88 2.94 -5.12 -21.75
N ASP A 89 1.64 -4.87 -21.67
CA ASP A 89 0.99 -3.56 -21.69
C ASP A 89 0.67 -3.04 -20.28
N GLU A 90 1.04 -3.76 -19.22
CA GLU A 90 0.90 -3.31 -17.84
C GLU A 90 2.25 -3.12 -17.17
N MET A 91 2.34 -2.01 -16.42
CA MET A 91 3.50 -1.67 -15.63
C MET A 91 3.13 -1.62 -14.15
N TYR A 92 4.01 -2.16 -13.31
CA TYR A 92 3.89 -2.13 -11.86
C TYR A 92 5.11 -1.47 -11.24
N ALA A 93 4.90 -0.74 -10.16
CA ALA A 93 5.97 -0.09 -9.41
C ALA A 93 5.80 -0.31 -7.90
N LEU A 94 6.92 -0.42 -7.21
CA LEU A 94 7.01 -0.31 -5.76
C LEU A 94 7.36 1.14 -5.42
N GLY A 95 6.59 1.75 -4.52
CA GLY A 95 6.78 3.11 -4.04
C GLY A 95 6.96 3.18 -2.53
N GLY A 96 7.76 4.14 -2.10
CA GLY A 96 7.86 4.61 -0.72
C GLY A 96 7.46 6.06 -0.62
N PHE A 97 6.88 6.46 0.51
CA PHE A 97 6.61 7.85 0.89
C PHE A 97 6.91 8.05 2.37
N ASP A 98 7.58 9.14 2.72
CA ASP A 98 7.73 9.58 4.11
C ASP A 98 7.67 11.10 4.12
N GLY A 99 6.53 11.67 4.50
CA GLY A 99 6.33 13.10 4.38
C GLY A 99 4.97 13.61 4.86
N LEU A 100 4.83 14.94 4.85
CA LEU A 100 3.61 15.63 5.24
C LEU A 100 2.71 15.82 4.01
N HIS A 101 1.53 15.19 4.03
CA HIS A 101 0.46 15.50 3.09
C HIS A 101 -0.15 16.86 3.45
N THR A 102 -0.44 17.70 2.46
CA THR A 102 -0.88 19.10 2.68
C THR A 102 -2.12 19.54 1.90
N VAL A 103 -2.56 18.76 0.91
CA VAL A 103 -3.71 19.10 0.05
C VAL A 103 -4.98 18.56 0.69
N GLU A 104 -6.05 19.36 0.80
CA GLU A 104 -7.30 18.95 1.44
C GLU A 104 -7.18 18.46 2.91
N GLY A 105 -6.03 18.67 3.55
CA GLY A 105 -5.74 18.31 4.94
C GLY A 105 -4.24 18.31 5.21
N GLN A 106 -3.85 18.43 6.48
CA GLN A 106 -2.44 18.35 6.87
C GLN A 106 -2.20 17.19 7.80
N TYR A 107 -1.47 16.18 7.32
CA TYR A 107 -1.26 14.95 8.06
C TYR A 107 -0.05 14.14 7.55
N TYR A 108 0.78 13.63 8.46
CA TYR A 108 2.07 13.03 8.13
C TYR A 108 1.98 11.53 7.86
N LEU A 109 2.44 11.10 6.70
CA LEU A 109 2.28 9.74 6.19
C LEU A 109 3.62 9.04 6.03
N GLN A 110 3.60 7.74 6.29
CA GLN A 110 4.60 6.80 5.80
C GLN A 110 3.87 5.74 4.98
N ILE A 111 4.23 5.55 3.71
CA ILE A 111 3.49 4.65 2.81
C ILE A 111 4.48 3.74 2.09
N CYS A 112 4.22 2.44 2.15
CA CYS A 112 4.80 1.48 1.21
C CYS A 112 3.69 0.97 0.30
N THR A 113 3.87 1.05 -1.02
CA THR A 113 2.83 0.69 -1.98
C THR A 113 3.38 -0.05 -3.18
N LEU A 114 2.70 -1.12 -3.60
CA LEU A 114 2.81 -1.74 -4.91
C LEU A 114 1.58 -1.33 -5.70
N LEU A 115 1.75 -0.73 -6.88
CA LEU A 115 0.62 -0.30 -7.69
C LEU A 115 0.82 -0.58 -9.18
N LYS A 116 -0.30 -0.69 -9.89
CA LYS A 116 -0.35 -0.65 -11.34
C LYS A 116 -0.33 0.81 -11.80
N CYS A 117 0.54 1.15 -12.75
CA CYS A 117 0.54 2.47 -13.40
C CYS A 117 -0.58 2.54 -14.44
N GLN A 118 -1.08 3.74 -14.76
CA GLN A 118 -2.20 3.88 -15.71
C GLN A 118 -1.83 3.42 -17.12
N THR A 119 -0.58 3.64 -17.52
CA THR A 119 -0.01 3.20 -18.79
C THR A 119 1.37 2.57 -18.54
N THR A 120 2.07 2.18 -19.61
CA THR A 120 3.48 1.75 -19.54
C THR A 120 4.47 2.91 -19.39
N ASP A 121 4.01 4.15 -19.40
CA ASP A 121 4.82 5.33 -19.07
C ASP A 121 4.93 5.50 -17.56
N LEU A 122 6.16 5.50 -17.05
CA LEU A 122 6.51 5.67 -15.63
C LEU A 122 5.89 6.92 -15.00
N ARG A 123 5.69 7.98 -15.79
CA ARG A 123 5.09 9.25 -15.32
C ARG A 123 3.62 9.11 -14.92
N THR A 124 2.97 8.02 -15.34
CA THR A 124 1.57 7.73 -15.02
C THR A 124 1.41 6.84 -13.79
N CYS A 125 2.50 6.47 -13.12
CA CYS A 125 2.45 5.73 -11.87
C CYS A 125 1.93 6.64 -10.75
N GLY A 126 0.77 6.27 -10.19
CA GLY A 126 0.05 7.04 -9.17
C GLY A 126 -1.24 7.69 -9.68
N GLU A 127 -1.45 7.72 -11.00
CA GLU A 127 -2.73 8.10 -11.60
C GLU A 127 -3.83 7.04 -11.33
N PRO A 128 -5.12 7.43 -11.31
CA PRO A 128 -6.21 6.49 -11.07
C PRO A 128 -6.31 5.39 -12.14
N VAL A 129 -6.46 4.14 -11.67
CA VAL A 129 -6.59 2.93 -12.52
C VAL A 129 -7.76 2.07 -12.04
N GLY A 130 -8.63 1.64 -12.97
CA GLY A 130 -9.82 0.83 -12.66
C GLY A 130 -9.70 -0.66 -12.95
N SER A 131 -8.76 -1.08 -13.80
CA SER A 131 -8.60 -2.48 -14.21
C SER A 131 -7.13 -2.91 -14.21
N ALA A 132 -6.90 -4.17 -13.87
CA ALA A 132 -5.63 -4.88 -13.95
C ALA A 132 -5.85 -6.31 -14.44
N PHE A 133 -4.90 -6.83 -15.22
CA PHE A 133 -4.92 -8.19 -15.74
C PHE A 133 -3.75 -9.04 -15.22
N THR A 134 -2.63 -8.42 -14.83
CA THR A 134 -1.49 -9.06 -14.20
C THR A 134 -1.88 -9.63 -12.84
N ARG A 135 -1.61 -10.92 -12.63
CA ARG A 135 -2.00 -11.63 -11.41
C ARG A 135 -0.79 -11.98 -10.57
N PHE A 136 -0.84 -11.69 -9.28
CA PHE A 136 0.22 -12.01 -8.32
C PHE A 136 -0.10 -13.33 -7.63
N GLU A 137 0.80 -14.32 -7.76
CA GLU A 137 0.75 -15.60 -7.04
C GLU A 137 1.27 -15.43 -5.61
N GLU A 138 2.40 -14.74 -5.50
CA GLU A 138 3.07 -14.52 -4.23
C GLU A 138 3.43 -13.05 -4.08
N PHE A 139 3.27 -12.54 -2.87
CA PHE A 139 3.75 -11.22 -2.49
C PHE A 139 4.06 -11.18 -1.00
N SER A 140 5.00 -10.32 -0.63
CA SER A 140 5.36 -9.99 0.73
C SER A 140 5.83 -8.54 0.77
N LEU A 141 5.00 -7.64 1.32
CA LEU A 141 5.28 -6.22 1.47
C LEU A 141 5.55 -5.89 2.95
N SER A 142 6.57 -5.08 3.20
CA SER A 142 6.95 -4.61 4.54
C SER A 142 7.67 -3.27 4.46
N GLY A 143 7.81 -2.56 5.59
CA GLY A 143 8.55 -1.30 5.62
C GLY A 143 9.06 -0.93 7.00
N THR A 144 10.06 -0.05 7.06
CA THR A 144 10.69 0.42 8.30
C THR A 144 9.87 1.50 9.02
N PHE A 145 8.56 1.30 9.15
CA PHE A 145 7.63 2.28 9.72
C PHE A 145 8.09 2.78 11.09
N ALA A 146 7.99 4.09 11.31
CA ALA A 146 8.25 4.75 12.59
C ALA A 146 7.01 4.78 13.50
N THR A 147 5.91 4.15 13.09
CA THR A 147 4.60 4.17 13.75
C THR A 147 4.04 2.76 13.92
N HIS A 148 3.25 2.57 14.98
CA HIS A 148 2.46 1.35 15.17
C HIS A 148 1.11 1.39 14.41
N TYR A 149 0.72 2.56 13.90
CA TYR A 149 -0.55 2.80 13.23
C TYR A 149 -0.40 2.62 11.72
N VAL A 150 -0.32 1.36 11.28
CA VAL A 150 -0.23 0.99 9.87
C VAL A 150 -1.48 0.19 9.46
N PHE A 151 -2.08 0.61 8.36
CA PHE A 151 -3.31 0.08 7.81
C PHE A 151 -3.02 -0.66 6.49
N PRO A 152 -3.09 -2.00 6.46
CA PRO A 152 -2.88 -2.77 5.25
C PRO A 152 -4.07 -2.67 4.29
N GLN A 153 -3.77 -2.57 2.99
CA GLN A 153 -4.77 -2.39 1.93
C GLN A 153 -4.41 -3.28 0.74
N ILE A 154 -5.41 -3.97 0.17
CA ILE A 154 -5.30 -4.64 -1.13
C ILE A 154 -6.57 -4.36 -1.94
N ILE A 155 -6.41 -3.68 -3.06
CA ILE A 155 -7.46 -3.38 -4.02
C ILE A 155 -7.16 -4.16 -5.31
N LEU A 156 -8.16 -4.92 -5.76
CA LEU A 156 -8.12 -5.72 -6.98
C LEU A 156 -8.82 -4.99 -8.14
N SER A 157 -8.57 -5.48 -9.36
CA SER A 157 -9.24 -5.04 -10.59
C SER A 157 -10.75 -4.89 -10.41
N GLY A 158 -11.32 -3.79 -10.93
CA GLY A 158 -12.71 -3.42 -10.71
C GLY A 158 -13.01 -2.86 -9.32
N SER A 159 -12.00 -2.34 -8.62
CA SER A 159 -12.10 -1.76 -7.28
C SER A 159 -12.67 -2.73 -6.23
N GLN A 160 -12.33 -4.00 -6.34
CA GLN A 160 -12.79 -5.05 -5.42
C GLN A 160 -11.82 -5.23 -4.25
N LEU A 161 -12.34 -5.53 -3.07
CA LEU A 161 -11.50 -5.91 -1.94
C LEU A 161 -10.95 -7.33 -2.15
N ALA A 162 -9.68 -7.55 -1.78
CA ALA A 162 -9.15 -8.90 -1.73
C ALA A 162 -9.83 -9.70 -0.61
N PRO A 163 -10.31 -10.93 -0.88
CA PRO A 163 -10.81 -11.79 0.19
C PRO A 163 -9.72 -12.19 1.18
N GLU A 164 -10.01 -12.12 2.48
CA GLU A 164 -9.08 -12.42 3.59
C GLU A 164 -8.46 -13.82 3.54
N ARG A 165 -9.08 -14.77 2.84
CA ARG A 165 -8.49 -16.12 2.66
C ARG A 165 -7.19 -16.12 1.87
N HIS A 166 -6.96 -15.09 1.04
CA HIS A 166 -5.85 -15.01 0.08
C HIS A 166 -4.64 -14.22 0.59
N TYR A 167 -4.77 -13.53 1.73
CA TYR A 167 -3.67 -12.76 2.31
C TYR A 167 -3.68 -12.85 3.83
N GLU A 168 -2.58 -12.47 4.45
CA GLU A 168 -2.45 -12.36 5.88
C GLU A 168 -1.53 -11.21 6.27
N ILE A 169 -1.67 -10.74 7.51
CA ILE A 169 -0.62 -9.98 8.19
C ILE A 169 0.15 -10.97 9.05
N SER A 170 1.37 -11.27 8.64
CA SER A 170 2.21 -12.22 9.35
C SER A 170 2.60 -11.68 10.74
N ARG A 171 3.06 -12.58 11.62
CA ARG A 171 3.49 -12.22 12.99
C ARG A 171 4.62 -11.18 13.01
N ASP A 172 5.45 -11.19 11.97
CA ASP A 172 6.55 -10.25 11.74
C ASP A 172 6.12 -9.00 10.94
N ARG A 173 4.81 -8.75 10.85
CA ARG A 173 4.19 -7.52 10.30
C ARG A 173 4.42 -7.26 8.82
N ARG A 174 4.38 -8.32 8.03
CA ARG A 174 4.38 -8.23 6.58
C ARG A 174 2.98 -8.50 6.05
N LEU A 175 2.61 -7.77 5.02
CA LEU A 175 1.43 -8.09 4.22
C LEU A 175 1.82 -9.15 3.20
N ARG A 176 1.27 -10.36 3.34
CA ARG A 176 1.70 -11.53 2.56
C ARG A 176 0.53 -12.26 1.90
N SER A 177 0.80 -12.88 0.77
CA SER A 177 -0.10 -13.85 0.13
C SER A 177 -0.20 -15.13 0.96
N ARG A 178 -1.41 -15.70 1.07
CA ARG A 178 -1.67 -16.96 1.80
C ARG A 178 -1.76 -18.20 0.87
N GLY A 179 -1.39 -18.06 -0.40
CA GLY A 179 -1.47 -19.10 -1.42
C GLY A 179 -2.91 -19.42 -1.84
N GLY A 180 -3.07 -20.25 -2.87
CA GLY A 180 -4.37 -20.80 -3.29
C GLY A 180 -5.09 -20.08 -4.45
N ALA A 181 -4.75 -18.84 -4.79
CA ALA A 181 -5.17 -18.18 -6.03
C ALA A 181 -4.30 -16.97 -6.36
N SER A 182 -4.12 -16.67 -7.65
CA SER A 182 -3.46 -15.44 -8.10
C SER A 182 -4.43 -14.26 -8.19
N LEU A 183 -4.00 -13.10 -7.68
CA LEU A 183 -4.86 -11.92 -7.51
C LEU A 183 -4.53 -10.84 -8.57
N PRO A 184 -5.53 -10.30 -9.31
CA PRO A 184 -5.33 -9.18 -10.22
C PRO A 184 -5.25 -7.86 -9.44
N VAL A 185 -4.07 -7.54 -8.91
CA VAL A 185 -3.85 -6.42 -7.97
C VAL A 185 -3.82 -5.09 -8.74
N LEU A 186 -4.60 -4.11 -8.29
CA LEU A 186 -4.43 -2.70 -8.68
C LEU A 186 -3.45 -2.00 -7.74
N VAL A 187 -3.68 -2.14 -6.44
CA VAL A 187 -2.89 -1.50 -5.40
C VAL A 187 -2.78 -2.44 -4.20
N MET A 188 -1.60 -2.51 -3.62
CA MET A 188 -1.32 -3.14 -2.34
C MET A 188 -0.47 -2.20 -1.52
N ALA A 189 -0.96 -1.77 -0.37
CA ALA A 189 -0.28 -0.75 0.42
C ALA A 189 -0.26 -1.09 1.91
N LEU A 190 0.79 -0.61 2.56
CA LEU A 190 0.87 -0.44 4.00
C LEU A 190 0.86 1.08 4.26
N HIS A 191 -0.27 1.57 4.76
CA HIS A 191 -0.50 3.01 4.93
C HIS A 191 -0.32 3.39 6.40
N GLY A 192 0.76 4.08 6.72
CA GLY A 192 1.15 4.47 8.08
C GLY A 192 0.78 5.92 8.41
N ARG A 193 0.25 6.15 9.61
CA ARG A 193 -0.01 7.48 10.18
C ARG A 193 0.98 7.79 11.29
N VAL A 194 1.70 8.91 11.18
CA VAL A 194 2.63 9.39 12.21
C VAL A 194 2.02 10.62 12.87
N PHE A 195 1.07 10.40 13.76
CA PHE A 195 0.23 11.46 14.35
C PHE A 195 1.06 12.53 15.08
N GLU A 196 2.19 12.14 15.66
CA GLU A 196 3.09 13.04 16.39
C GLU A 196 3.80 14.05 15.47
N LYS A 197 3.86 13.77 14.16
CA LYS A 197 4.41 14.66 13.14
C LYS A 197 3.34 15.51 12.44
N ASP A 198 2.06 15.34 12.79
CA ASP A 198 1.01 16.21 12.25
C ASP A 198 1.22 17.66 12.75
N PRO A 199 0.98 18.69 11.91
CA PRO A 199 1.04 20.07 12.36
C PRO A 199 0.04 20.32 13.51
N PRO A 200 0.34 21.24 14.44
CA PRO A 200 -0.59 21.58 15.49
C PRO A 200 -1.94 21.98 14.91
N LEU A 201 -3.02 21.44 15.47
CA LEU A 201 -4.37 21.84 15.10
C LEU A 201 -4.46 23.36 15.22
N ARG A 202 -4.74 24.06 14.12
CA ARG A 202 -5.07 25.49 14.17
C ARG A 202 -6.48 25.65 14.74
N LEU A 203 -6.61 25.44 16.04
CA LEU A 203 -7.78 25.84 16.81
C LEU A 203 -7.85 27.37 16.77
N GLY A 204 -8.64 27.89 15.83
CA GLY A 204 -9.17 29.25 15.82
C GLY A 204 -8.21 30.38 16.18
N GLN A 205 -7.29 30.74 15.27
CA GLN A 205 -6.91 32.15 15.19
C GLN A 205 -8.03 32.90 14.46
N GLY A 206 -9.08 33.24 15.20
CA GLY A 206 -9.98 34.32 14.79
C GLY A 206 -9.18 35.61 14.60
N PRO A 207 -9.65 36.56 13.76
CA PRO A 207 -8.93 37.80 13.52
C PRO A 207 -8.70 38.51 14.87
N ARG A 208 -7.44 38.82 15.17
CA ARG A 208 -7.09 39.72 16.27
C ARG A 208 -7.73 41.07 15.95
N ARG A 209 -8.78 41.42 16.70
CA ARG A 209 -9.31 42.78 16.75
C ARG A 209 -8.35 43.68 17.51
#